data_AF-A0A916BT73-F1
#
_entry.id   AF-A0A916BT73-F1
#
_cell.length_a   1.000
_cell.length_b   1.000
_cell.length_c   1.000
_cell.angle_alpha   90.00
_cell.angle_beta   90.00
_cell.angle_gamma   90.00
#
_symmetry.space_group_name_H-M   'P 1'
#
loop_
_entity.id
_entity.type
_entity.pdbx_description
1 polymer ?
#
loop_
_entity_poly.entity_id
_entity_poly.type
_entity_poly.pdbx_seq_one_letter_code
_entity_poly.pdbx_strand_id
1 'polypeptide(L)' 'MAKPLVEDALWAVIEPLLPAPKPRRFRYPGRKPVDNRRALTGILFVLKTGLGWEDLPQEMDCGSGMTCWRR' A
#
# COMPACT_ATOMS: atom_id res chain seq x y z
N MET A 1 -15.96 14.61 -3.79
CA MET A 1 -14.90 13.57 -3.88
C MET A 1 -14.86 12.81 -2.55
N ALA A 2 -14.66 11.50 -2.56
CA ALA A 2 -14.53 10.74 -1.33
C ALA A 2 -13.24 11.15 -0.58
N LYS A 3 -13.30 11.18 0.75
CA LYS A 3 -12.15 11.52 1.60
C LYS A 3 -11.08 10.41 1.46
N PRO A 4 -9.79 10.75 1.26
CA PRO A 4 -8.74 9.73 1.21
C PRO A 4 -8.66 9.00 2.54
N LEU A 5 -8.48 7.68 2.49
CA LEU A 5 -8.32 6.86 3.71
C LEU A 5 -7.04 7.19 4.49
N VAL A 6 -5.98 7.55 3.76
CA VAL A 6 -4.70 7.99 4.33
C VAL A 6 -4.46 9.44 3.97
N GLU A 7 -4.85 10.34 4.87
CA GLU A 7 -4.59 11.78 4.76
C GLU A 7 -3.10 12.10 4.88
N ASP A 8 -2.68 13.26 4.36
CA ASP A 8 -1.28 13.68 4.42
C ASP A 8 -0.77 13.82 5.86
N ALA A 9 -1.61 14.36 6.76
CA ALA A 9 -1.25 14.53 8.17
C ALA A 9 -1.04 13.17 8.86
N LEU A 10 -1.88 12.18 8.56
CA LEU A 10 -1.72 10.82 9.08
C LEU A 10 -0.47 10.16 8.49
N TRP A 11 -0.24 10.34 7.19
CA TRP A 11 0.94 9.80 6.51
C TRP A 11 2.24 10.34 7.11
N ALA A 12 2.31 11.65 7.40
CA ALA A 12 3.47 12.28 8.00
C ALA A 12 3.85 11.69 9.38
N VAL A 13 2.87 11.15 10.11
CA VAL A 13 3.11 10.45 11.39
C VAL A 13 3.54 9.00 11.17
N ILE A 14 2.97 8.31 10.18
CA ILE A 14 3.22 6.88 9.93
C ILE A 14 4.54 6.64 9.19
N GLU A 15 4.82 7.42 8.15
CA GLU A 15 5.99 7.25 7.29
C GLU A 15 7.32 7.08 8.04
N PRO A 16 7.68 7.92 9.03
CA PRO A 16 8.95 7.78 9.75
C PRO A 16 9.02 6.53 10.64
N LEU A 17 7.89 5.88 10.93
CA LEU A 17 7.83 4.66 11.74
C LEU A 17 8.07 3.40 10.89
N LEU A 18 7.99 3.52 9.56
CA LEU A 18 8.23 2.41 8.66
C LEU A 18 9.74 2.13 8.55
N PRO A 19 10.13 0.85 8.44
CA PRO A 19 11.53 0.51 8.20
C PRO A 19 12.00 1.10 6.86
N ALA A 20 13.30 1.44 6.80
CA ALA A 20 13.90 1.90 5.57
C ALA A 20 13.66 0.90 4.42
N PRO A 21 13.39 1.37 3.19
CA PRO A 21 13.18 0.49 2.05
C PRO A 21 14.37 -0.45 1.84
N LYS A 22 14.10 -1.75 1.66
CA LYS A 22 15.16 -2.71 1.36
C LYS A 22 15.89 -2.29 0.07
N PRO A 23 17.23 -2.34 0.06
CA PRO A 23 18.00 -1.97 -1.13
C PRO A 23 17.59 -2.88 -2.30
N ARG A 24 17.35 -2.27 -3.47
CA ARG A 24 17.05 -3.02 -4.69
C ARG A 24 18.29 -3.76 -5.15
N ARG A 25 18.09 -5.00 -5.59
CA ARG A 25 19.17 -5.77 -6.26
C ARG A 25 19.60 -5.01 -7.51
N PHE A 26 20.92 -4.89 -7.71
CA PHE A 26 21.47 -4.26 -8.90
C PHE A 26 21.18 -5.07 -10.17
N ARG A 27 21.41 -6.39 -10.11
CA ARG A 27 21.14 -7.31 -11.21
C ARG A 27 19.80 -8.02 -10.99
N TYR A 28 18.95 -8.04 -12.03
CA TYR A 28 17.60 -8.62 -12.01
C TYR A 28 16.71 -8.07 -10.87
N PRO A 29 16.41 -6.76 -10.85
CA PRO A 29 15.74 -6.10 -9.74
C PRO A 29 14.25 -6.49 -9.55
N GLY A 30 13.64 -7.16 -10.53
CA GLY A 30 12.21 -7.46 -10.53
C GLY A 30 11.32 -6.20 -10.63
N ARG A 31 10.02 -6.38 -10.39
CA ARG A 31 9.03 -5.29 -10.42
C ARG A 31 9.29 -4.29 -9.29
N LYS A 32 9.12 -3.00 -9.56
CA LYS A 32 9.19 -1.96 -8.53
C LYS A 32 8.10 -2.19 -7.47
N PRO A 33 8.43 -2.18 -6.17
CA PRO A 33 7.42 -2.22 -5.12
C PRO A 33 6.45 -1.04 -5.27
N VAL A 34 5.19 -1.27 -4.94
CA VAL A 34 4.18 -0.20 -4.81
C VAL A 34 4.62 0.78 -3.73
N ASP A 35 4.17 2.02 -3.80
CA ASP A 35 4.43 2.99 -2.74
C ASP A 35 3.82 2.52 -1.39
N ASN A 36 4.50 2.82 -0.27
CA ASN A 36 4.05 2.35 1.05
C ASN A 36 2.71 2.96 1.45
N ARG A 37 2.46 4.23 1.12
CA ARG A 37 1.18 4.90 1.40
C ARG A 37 0.03 4.29 0.62
N ARG A 38 0.29 3.95 -0.63
CA ARG A 38 -0.67 3.24 -1.50
C ARG A 38 -0.97 1.84 -0.96
N ALA A 39 0.05 1.08 -0.58
CA ALA A 39 -0.16 -0.23 0.03
C ALA A 39 -0.97 -0.13 1.34
N LEU A 40 -0.64 0.84 2.21
CA LEU A 40 -1.40 1.11 3.44
C LEU A 40 -2.86 1.46 3.14
N THR A 41 -3.11 2.28 2.12
CA THR A 41 -4.47 2.63 1.68
C THR A 41 -5.27 1.38 1.30
N GLY A 42 -4.67 0.47 0.53
CA GLY A 42 -5.29 -0.81 0.18
C GLY A 42 -5.56 -1.71 1.38
N ILE A 43 -4.59 -1.85 2.29
CA ILE A 43 -4.75 -2.63 3.54
C ILE A 43 -5.92 -2.09 4.36
N LEU A 44 -5.98 -0.77 4.60
CA LEU A 44 -7.06 -0.17 5.38
C LEU A 44 -8.42 -0.31 4.70
N PHE A 45 -8.48 -0.26 3.37
CA PHE A 45 -9.72 -0.48 2.64
C PHE A 45 -10.26 -1.91 2.83
N VAL A 46 -9.41 -2.92 2.69
CA VAL A 46 -9.76 -4.34 2.93
C VAL A 46 -10.24 -4.51 4.37
N LEU A 47 -9.49 -3.99 5.35
CA LEU A 47 -9.87 -4.11 6.77
C LEU A 47 -11.18 -3.38 7.11
N LYS A 48 -11.47 -2.26 6.45
CA LYS A 48 -12.70 -1.49 6.69
C LYS A 48 -13.93 -2.12 6.04
N THR A 49 -13.77 -2.72 4.88
CA THR A 49 -14.88 -3.30 4.10
C THR A 49 -15.12 -4.78 4.39
N GLY A 50 -14.10 -5.48 4.92
CA GLY A 50 -14.15 -6.93 5.14
C GLY A 50 -14.07 -7.76 3.86
N LEU A 51 -13.75 -7.14 2.72
CA LEU A 51 -13.58 -7.82 1.44
C LEU A 51 -12.38 -8.77 1.46
N GLY A 52 -12.37 -9.76 0.57
CA GLY A 52 -11.19 -10.59 0.34
C GLY A 52 -10.05 -9.76 -0.27
N TRP A 53 -8.80 -10.21 -0.09
CA TRP A 53 -7.65 -9.57 -0.73
C TRP A 53 -7.72 -9.61 -2.27
N GLU A 54 -8.38 -10.61 -2.85
CA GLU A 54 -8.57 -10.71 -4.30
C GLU A 54 -9.61 -9.71 -4.83
N ASP A 55 -10.48 -9.22 -3.95
CA ASP A 55 -11.58 -8.30 -4.28
C ASP A 55 -11.19 -6.82 -4.13
N LEU A 56 -9.92 -6.50 -3.82
CA LEU A 56 -9.46 -5.12 -3.72
C LEU A 56 -9.57 -4.44 -5.11
N PRO A 57 -10.35 -3.34 -5.26
CA PRO A 57 -10.54 -2.70 -6.54
C PRO A 57 -9.24 -2.14 -7.14
N GLN A 58 -8.97 -2.46 -8.41
CA GLN A 58 -7.76 -2.01 -9.10
C GLN A 58 -7.72 -0.49 -9.33
N GLU A 59 -8.90 0.14 -9.42
CA GLU A 59 -9.10 1.58 -9.60
C GLU A 59 -8.48 2.43 -8.46
N MET A 60 -8.24 1.81 -7.30
CA MET A 60 -7.59 2.48 -6.15
C MET A 60 -6.08 2.67 -6.33
N ASP A 61 -5.48 2.09 -7.38
CA ASP A 61 -4.05 2.20 -7.69
C ASP A 61 -3.12 1.83 -6.51
N CYS A 62 -3.59 0.89 -5.68
CA CYS A 62 -2.88 0.34 -4.52
C CYS A 62 -2.09 -0.94 -4.86
N GLY A 63 -2.01 -1.29 -6.15
CA GLY A 63 -1.58 -2.62 -6.60
C GLY A 63 -2.69 -3.66 -6.44
N SER A 64 -2.34 -4.95 -6.53
CA SER A 64 -3.29 -6.03 -6.19
C SER A 64 -3.41 -6.16 -4.68
N GLY A 65 -4.51 -6.72 -4.17
CA GLY A 65 -4.59 -6.98 -2.72
C GLY A 65 -3.55 -8.00 -2.25
N MET A 66 -3.08 -8.90 -3.12
CA MET A 66 -1.89 -9.73 -2.84
C MET A 66 -0.61 -8.91 -2.64
N THR A 67 -0.48 -7.76 -3.32
CA THR A 67 0.65 -6.83 -3.09
C THR A 67 0.53 -6.16 -1.73
N CYS A 68 -0.68 -5.83 -1.30
CA CYS A 68 -0.97 -5.27 0.02
C CYS A 68 -0.73 -6.31 1.13
N TRP A 69 -1.20 -7.54 0.95
CA TRP A 69 -1.06 -8.63 1.93
C TRP A 69 0.39 -9.05 2.19
N ARG A 70 1.29 -8.90 1.20
CA ARG A 70 2.71 -9.24 1.31
C ARG A 70 3.58 -8.15 1.98
N ARG A 71 2.98 -7.04 2.43
CA ARG A 71 3.67 -5.95 3.13
C ARG A 71 3.74 -6.22 4.61
#